data_AF-A0A8H7LQD1-F1
#
_entry.id   AF-A0A8H7LQD1-F1
#
_cell.length_a   1.000
_cell.length_b   1.000
_cell.length_c   1.000
_cell.angle_alpha   90.00
_cell.angle_beta   90.00
_cell.angle_gamma   90.00
#
_symmetry.space_group_name_H-M   'P 1'
#
loop_
_entity.id
_entity.type
_entity.pdbx_description
1 polymer ?
#
loop_
_entity_poly.entity_id
_entity_poly.type
_entity_poly.pdbx_seq_one_letter_code
_entity_poly.pdbx_strand_id
1 'polypeptide(L)'
;MSETVLYADQPRIGDVDSERGGTEGISASAMSGEERSESIARRQGRSESVQVKILGPEELYELGISHRNEYDRFGRIDDIDKAIEYHFCVIDLTTHGDPELADRLTELGICYGRRYGRLGKVEDMEGSLECAVRAAELTSENDPELARRLADLGIAHSERYRRLGEADDLDRSLEHKSRALALTPDGHPDLPRRHADLGVSYTHRYRRLGEAADLD
;
A
#
# COMPACT_ATOMS: atom_id res chain seq x y z
N MET A 1 -38.18 -60.27 16.85
CA MET A 1 -37.56 -61.59 16.63
C MET A 1 -37.85 -61.99 15.19
N SER A 2 -36.82 -62.45 14.50
CA SER A 2 -36.83 -63.18 13.22
C SER A 2 -36.97 -62.39 11.92
N GLU A 3 -35.84 -62.31 11.19
CA GLU A 3 -35.78 -62.27 9.73
C GLU A 3 -36.16 -63.65 9.13
N THR A 4 -36.87 -63.66 8.00
CA THR A 4 -36.94 -64.80 7.07
C THR A 4 -37.26 -64.33 5.64
N VAL A 5 -36.23 -63.92 4.91
CA VAL A 5 -35.72 -64.51 3.65
C VAL A 5 -36.68 -65.33 2.73
N LEU A 6 -36.78 -64.87 1.45
CA LEU A 6 -36.99 -65.58 0.15
C LEU A 6 -38.39 -66.20 -0.17
N TYR A 7 -38.88 -66.37 -1.42
CA TYR A 7 -38.32 -66.56 -2.78
C TYR A 7 -39.43 -66.33 -3.86
N ALA A 8 -39.06 -65.85 -5.06
CA ALA A 8 -39.62 -65.97 -6.44
C ALA A 8 -41.13 -65.95 -6.76
N ASP A 9 -41.52 -65.28 -7.87
CA ASP A 9 -41.58 -65.89 -9.24
C ASP A 9 -41.99 -64.84 -10.32
N GLN A 10 -41.36 -64.92 -11.50
CA GLN A 10 -41.64 -64.09 -12.71
C GLN A 10 -42.63 -64.82 -13.66
N PRO A 11 -42.84 -64.45 -14.95
CA PRO A 11 -42.96 -63.16 -15.67
C PRO A 11 -44.28 -63.09 -16.49
N ARG A 12 -44.55 -62.01 -17.24
CA ARG A 12 -44.95 -62.14 -18.66
C ARG A 12 -44.80 -60.86 -19.49
N ILE A 13 -44.23 -61.10 -20.67
CA ILE A 13 -43.84 -60.25 -21.79
C ILE A 13 -45.05 -59.55 -22.43
N GLY A 14 -44.83 -58.29 -22.85
CA GLY A 14 -45.75 -57.48 -23.64
C GLY A 14 -44.97 -56.34 -24.30
N ASP A 15 -44.50 -56.65 -25.50
CA ASP A 15 -43.72 -55.91 -26.47
C ASP A 15 -44.18 -54.47 -26.87
N VAL A 16 -43.17 -53.66 -27.24
CA VAL A 16 -43.11 -52.71 -28.39
C VAL A 16 -43.35 -51.20 -28.18
N ASP A 17 -42.27 -50.47 -28.53
CA ASP A 17 -42.17 -49.18 -29.24
C ASP A 17 -41.68 -47.87 -28.56
N SER A 18 -40.50 -47.48 -29.04
CA SER A 18 -40.07 -46.16 -29.51
C SER A 18 -39.49 -45.14 -28.52
N GLU A 19 -38.22 -44.81 -28.81
CA GLU A 19 -37.63 -43.48 -28.84
C GLU A 19 -37.76 -42.58 -27.59
N ARG A 20 -36.62 -42.37 -26.91
CA ARG A 20 -35.86 -41.10 -27.01
C ARG A 20 -34.57 -41.18 -26.20
N GLY A 21 -33.47 -40.92 -26.90
CA GLY A 21 -32.17 -40.72 -26.29
C GLY A 21 -32.16 -39.48 -25.39
N GLY A 22 -31.60 -39.64 -24.20
CA GLY A 22 -31.23 -38.57 -23.29
C GLY A 22 -29.89 -38.94 -22.66
N THR A 23 -28.81 -38.65 -23.37
CA THR A 23 -27.49 -38.59 -22.74
C THR A 23 -27.49 -37.35 -21.84
N GLU A 24 -27.56 -37.54 -20.52
CA GLU A 24 -27.16 -36.52 -19.55
C GLU A 24 -25.65 -36.28 -19.72
N GLY A 25 -25.33 -35.42 -20.68
CA GLY A 25 -24.02 -34.82 -20.78
C GLY A 25 -23.81 -33.95 -19.55
N ILE A 26 -22.78 -34.29 -18.77
CA ILE A 26 -22.17 -33.37 -17.82
C ILE A 26 -21.75 -32.14 -18.63
N SER A 27 -22.57 -31.10 -18.60
CA SER A 27 -22.27 -29.79 -19.14
C SER A 27 -21.15 -29.20 -18.29
N ALA A 28 -19.90 -29.48 -18.66
CA ALA A 28 -18.77 -28.65 -18.29
C ALA A 28 -18.95 -27.31 -19.00
N SER A 29 -19.73 -26.42 -18.39
CA SER A 29 -19.87 -25.04 -18.85
C SER A 29 -18.48 -24.43 -18.90
N ALA A 30 -18.00 -24.19 -20.13
CA ALA A 30 -16.72 -23.54 -20.36
C ALA A 30 -16.81 -22.12 -19.77
N MET A 31 -16.16 -21.92 -18.61
CA MET A 31 -16.05 -20.59 -18.02
C MET A 31 -15.49 -19.63 -19.07
N SER A 32 -16.11 -18.46 -19.20
CA SER A 32 -15.64 -17.43 -20.12
C SER A 32 -14.19 -17.06 -19.80
N GLY A 33 -13.44 -16.57 -20.79
CA GLY A 33 -12.02 -16.22 -20.60
C GLY A 33 -11.80 -15.24 -19.44
N GLU A 34 -12.78 -14.37 -19.20
CA GLU A 34 -12.78 -13.35 -18.14
C GLU A 34 -12.99 -13.97 -16.75
N GLU A 35 -13.99 -14.84 -16.58
CA GLU A 35 -14.23 -15.58 -15.33
C GLU A 35 -13.08 -16.53 -14.97
N ARG A 36 -12.40 -17.09 -15.99
CA ARG A 36 -11.22 -17.93 -15.80
C ARG A 36 -10.03 -17.11 -15.31
N SER A 37 -9.86 -15.90 -15.84
CA SER A 37 -8.80 -14.96 -15.44
C SER A 37 -9.03 -14.45 -14.02
N GLU A 38 -10.28 -14.08 -13.71
CA GLU A 38 -10.67 -13.62 -12.38
C GLU A 38 -10.60 -14.76 -11.33
N SER A 39 -10.94 -15.99 -11.72
CA SER A 39 -10.78 -17.17 -10.84
C SER A 39 -9.31 -17.52 -10.57
N ILE A 40 -8.41 -17.32 -11.54
CA ILE A 40 -6.97 -17.55 -11.35
C ILE A 40 -6.39 -16.45 -10.48
N ALA A 41 -6.74 -15.17 -10.72
CA ALA A 41 -6.34 -14.04 -9.88
C ALA A 41 -6.84 -14.20 -8.44
N ARG A 42 -8.09 -14.63 -8.23
CA ARG A 42 -8.62 -14.94 -6.88
C ARG A 42 -7.92 -16.13 -6.22
N ARG A 43 -7.53 -17.16 -6.98
CA ARG A 43 -6.75 -18.29 -6.43
C ARG A 43 -5.30 -17.92 -6.13
N GLN A 44 -4.65 -17.12 -6.97
CA GLN A 44 -3.31 -16.59 -6.74
C GLN A 44 -3.30 -15.64 -5.54
N GLY A 45 -4.22 -14.67 -5.49
CA GLY A 45 -4.37 -13.77 -4.34
C GLY A 45 -4.71 -14.51 -3.04
N ARG A 46 -5.50 -15.60 -3.10
CA ARG A 46 -5.79 -16.45 -1.92
C ARG A 46 -4.64 -17.38 -1.54
N SER A 47 -3.74 -17.72 -2.48
CA SER A 47 -2.52 -18.50 -2.22
C SER A 47 -1.40 -17.62 -1.67
N GLU A 48 -1.25 -16.40 -2.20
CA GLU A 48 -0.26 -15.41 -1.74
C GLU A 48 -0.67 -14.84 -0.37
N SER A 49 -1.94 -14.49 -0.13
CA SER A 49 -2.41 -14.06 1.21
C SER A 49 -2.28 -15.13 2.30
N VAL A 50 -2.28 -16.42 1.93
CA VAL A 50 -1.95 -17.52 2.85
C VAL A 50 -0.44 -17.63 3.07
N GLN A 51 0.39 -17.32 2.06
CA GLN A 51 1.85 -17.26 2.21
C GLN A 51 2.30 -16.07 3.09
N VAL A 52 1.66 -14.90 2.99
CA VAL A 52 1.95 -13.72 3.84
C VAL A 52 1.79 -14.05 5.33
N LYS A 53 0.89 -14.97 5.68
CA LYS A 53 0.66 -15.43 7.06
C LYS A 53 1.72 -16.37 7.63
N ILE A 54 2.62 -16.90 6.82
CA ILE A 54 3.65 -17.88 7.22
C ILE A 54 5.04 -17.24 7.29
N LEU A 55 5.26 -16.15 6.58
CA LEU A 55 6.55 -15.46 6.48
C LEU A 55 6.86 -14.63 7.73
N GLY A 56 8.15 -14.53 8.07
CA GLY A 56 8.63 -13.67 9.16
C GLY A 56 8.63 -12.18 8.78
N PRO A 57 8.71 -11.26 9.75
CA PRO A 57 8.71 -9.82 9.48
C PRO A 57 9.87 -9.37 8.59
N GLU A 58 11.05 -10.00 8.71
CA GLU A 58 12.21 -9.67 7.87
C GLU A 58 12.01 -10.08 6.40
N GLU A 59 11.46 -11.28 6.17
CA GLU A 59 11.18 -11.76 4.81
C GLU A 59 10.11 -10.90 4.14
N LEU A 60 9.09 -10.50 4.88
CA LEU A 60 8.07 -9.57 4.41
C LEU A 60 8.66 -8.20 4.10
N TYR A 61 9.60 -7.71 4.92
CA TYR A 61 10.27 -6.44 4.69
C TYR A 61 11.06 -6.45 3.38
N GLU A 62 11.87 -7.49 3.16
CA GLU A 62 12.64 -7.65 1.92
C GLU A 62 11.75 -7.81 0.69
N LEU A 63 10.62 -8.53 0.79
CA LEU A 63 9.62 -8.60 -0.28
C LEU A 63 9.02 -7.23 -0.58
N GLY A 64 8.71 -6.44 0.46
CA GLY A 64 8.27 -5.06 0.32
C GLY A 64 9.25 -4.21 -0.48
N ILE A 65 10.53 -4.22 -0.09
CA ILE A 65 11.60 -3.50 -0.79
C ILE A 65 11.75 -3.99 -2.24
N SER A 66 11.73 -5.30 -2.46
CA SER A 66 11.85 -5.90 -3.79
C SER A 66 10.75 -5.41 -4.74
N HIS A 67 9.49 -5.50 -4.32
CA HIS A 67 8.35 -5.03 -5.10
C HIS A 67 8.39 -3.52 -5.32
N ARG A 68 8.79 -2.75 -4.31
CA ARG A 68 8.98 -1.30 -4.42
C ARG A 68 10.02 -0.94 -5.49
N ASN A 69 11.11 -1.70 -5.59
CA ASN A 69 12.14 -1.51 -6.61
C ASN A 69 11.67 -1.95 -8.01
N GLU A 70 10.89 -3.03 -8.10
CA GLU A 70 10.26 -3.46 -9.36
C GLU A 70 9.27 -2.41 -9.87
N TYR A 71 8.51 -1.78 -8.98
CA TYR A 71 7.68 -0.63 -9.33
C TYR A 71 8.52 0.53 -9.89
N ASP A 72 9.63 0.91 -9.26
CA ASP A 72 10.47 2.00 -9.80
C ASP A 72 11.01 1.67 -11.19
N ARG A 73 11.30 0.39 -11.45
CA ARG A 73 11.86 -0.07 -12.70
C ARG A 73 10.83 -0.16 -13.82
N PHE A 74 9.61 -0.62 -13.51
CA PHE A 74 8.61 -1.00 -14.51
C PHE A 74 7.31 -0.21 -14.45
N GLY A 75 7.04 0.48 -13.35
CA GLY A 75 5.86 1.33 -13.13
C GLY A 75 4.54 0.56 -13.02
N ARG A 76 4.58 -0.75 -12.70
CA ARG A 76 3.37 -1.59 -12.59
C ARG A 76 2.69 -1.35 -11.25
N ILE A 77 1.43 -0.93 -11.25
CA ILE A 77 0.67 -0.63 -10.03
C ILE A 77 0.62 -1.81 -9.07
N ASP A 78 0.47 -3.03 -9.57
CA ASP A 78 0.45 -4.24 -8.75
C ASP A 78 1.72 -4.41 -7.89
N ASP A 79 2.88 -3.94 -8.37
CA ASP A 79 4.11 -4.00 -7.60
C ASP A 79 4.07 -3.04 -6.40
N ILE A 80 3.58 -1.81 -6.58
CA ILE A 80 3.51 -0.87 -5.45
C ILE A 80 2.39 -1.24 -4.47
N ASP A 81 1.30 -1.84 -4.95
CA ASP A 81 0.23 -2.37 -4.11
C ASP A 81 0.73 -3.52 -3.23
N LYS A 82 1.52 -4.45 -3.80
CA LYS A 82 2.18 -5.52 -3.05
C LYS A 82 3.19 -4.99 -2.04
N ALA A 83 4.00 -3.98 -2.41
CA ALA A 83 4.94 -3.37 -1.48
C ALA A 83 4.22 -2.77 -0.26
N ILE A 84 3.10 -2.07 -0.48
CA ILE A 84 2.26 -1.51 0.60
C ILE A 84 1.69 -2.63 1.48
N GLU A 85 1.15 -3.70 0.89
CA GLU A 85 0.63 -4.85 1.64
C GLU A 85 1.71 -5.45 2.54
N TYR A 86 2.91 -5.72 2.00
CA TYR A 86 4.00 -6.30 2.77
C TYR A 86 4.48 -5.40 3.88
N HIS A 87 4.74 -4.11 3.61
CA HIS A 87 5.17 -3.18 4.67
C HIS A 87 4.10 -2.97 5.74
N PHE A 88 2.81 -3.00 5.38
CA PHE A 88 1.73 -2.96 6.35
C PHE A 88 1.76 -4.18 7.28
N CYS A 89 1.90 -5.40 6.73
CA CYS A 89 2.05 -6.61 7.54
C CYS A 89 3.29 -6.58 8.45
N VAL A 90 4.41 -6.05 7.95
CA VAL A 90 5.62 -5.87 8.76
C VAL A 90 5.32 -4.98 9.96
N ILE A 91 4.67 -3.83 9.75
CA ILE A 91 4.32 -2.89 10.83
C ILE A 91 3.38 -3.54 11.85
N ASP A 92 2.35 -4.26 11.40
CA ASP A 92 1.43 -4.98 12.29
C ASP A 92 2.12 -6.05 13.16
N LEU A 93 3.20 -6.63 12.66
CA LEU A 93 4.02 -7.61 13.39
C LEU A 93 5.12 -6.96 14.26
N THR A 94 5.39 -5.66 14.08
CA THR A 94 6.44 -4.95 14.79
C THR A 94 5.92 -4.36 16.09
N THR A 95 6.57 -4.63 17.20
CA THR A 95 6.16 -4.06 18.49
C THR A 95 6.48 -2.56 18.56
N HIS A 96 5.64 -1.79 19.26
CA HIS A 96 5.75 -0.33 19.36
C HIS A 96 7.08 0.21 19.94
N GLY A 97 7.86 -0.62 20.64
CA GLY A 97 9.17 -0.25 21.19
C GLY A 97 10.37 -0.70 20.35
N ASP A 98 10.11 -1.27 19.18
CA ASP A 98 11.17 -1.71 18.26
C ASP A 98 11.83 -0.47 17.61
N PRO A 99 13.16 -0.31 17.74
CA PRO A 99 13.90 0.77 17.07
C PRO A 99 13.67 0.84 15.56
N GLU A 100 13.41 -0.30 14.91
CA GLU A 100 13.24 -0.38 13.45
C GLU A 100 11.84 0.05 12.98
N LEU A 101 10.85 0.16 13.87
CA LEU A 101 9.48 0.54 13.50
C LEU A 101 9.46 1.87 12.75
N ALA A 102 10.35 2.77 13.16
CA ALA A 102 10.44 4.10 12.63
C ALA A 102 10.96 4.08 11.16
N ASP A 103 11.89 3.17 10.83
CA ASP A 103 12.36 2.95 9.45
C ASP A 103 11.32 2.20 8.61
N ARG A 104 10.67 1.19 9.18
CA ARG A 104 9.57 0.44 8.53
C ARG A 104 8.40 1.35 8.13
N LEU A 105 8.05 2.33 8.97
CA LEU A 105 7.08 3.38 8.66
C LEU A 105 7.55 4.27 7.52
N THR A 106 8.83 4.65 7.51
CA THR A 106 9.41 5.43 6.39
C THR A 106 9.22 4.68 5.07
N GLU A 107 9.47 3.38 5.06
CA GLU A 107 9.31 2.54 3.87
C GLU A 107 7.87 2.45 3.36
N LEU A 108 6.91 2.24 4.26
CA LEU A 108 5.50 2.30 3.91
C LEU A 108 5.10 3.69 3.36
N GLY A 109 5.59 4.76 4.00
CA GLY A 109 5.34 6.14 3.57
C GLY A 109 5.88 6.44 2.17
N ILE A 110 7.06 5.91 1.81
CA ILE A 110 7.63 5.99 0.46
C ILE A 110 6.72 5.29 -0.54
N CYS A 111 6.21 4.10 -0.21
CA CYS A 111 5.33 3.35 -1.09
C CYS A 111 4.03 4.11 -1.40
N TYR A 112 3.41 4.67 -0.36
CA TYR A 112 2.26 5.55 -0.50
C TYR A 112 2.56 6.77 -1.38
N GLY A 113 3.67 7.46 -1.15
CA GLY A 113 4.08 8.62 -1.96
C GLY A 113 4.29 8.27 -3.45
N ARG A 114 4.87 7.11 -3.74
CA ARG A 114 5.06 6.59 -5.10
C ARG A 114 3.74 6.28 -5.79
N ARG A 115 2.81 5.63 -5.09
CA ARG A 115 1.47 5.31 -5.61
C ARG A 115 0.66 6.59 -5.83
N TYR A 116 0.72 7.53 -4.89
CA TYR A 116 0.14 8.87 -5.03
C TYR A 116 0.68 9.61 -6.27
N GLY A 117 2.00 9.62 -6.48
CA GLY A 117 2.60 10.26 -7.65
C GLY A 117 2.06 9.72 -8.98
N ARG A 118 1.57 8.48 -8.99
CA ARG A 118 1.04 7.81 -10.18
C ARG A 118 -0.47 7.91 -10.32
N LEU A 119 -1.22 7.80 -9.22
CA LEU A 119 -2.68 7.74 -9.23
C LEU A 119 -3.35 9.05 -8.80
N GLY A 120 -2.64 9.91 -8.06
CA GLY A 120 -3.15 11.18 -7.55
C GLY A 120 -4.18 11.06 -6.43
N LYS A 121 -4.34 9.88 -5.83
CA LYS A 121 -5.33 9.61 -4.77
C LYS A 121 -4.93 10.29 -3.46
N VAL A 122 -5.83 11.09 -2.90
CA VAL A 122 -5.56 11.87 -1.67
C VAL A 122 -5.27 10.95 -0.49
N GLU A 123 -5.91 9.78 -0.45
CA GLU A 123 -5.72 8.77 0.60
C GLU A 123 -4.26 8.27 0.65
N ASP A 124 -3.60 8.14 -0.49
CA ASP A 124 -2.19 7.76 -0.56
C ASP A 124 -1.27 8.89 -0.06
N MET A 125 -1.62 10.15 -0.36
CA MET A 125 -0.89 11.30 0.16
C MET A 125 -1.02 11.39 1.70
N GLU A 126 -2.23 11.20 2.23
CA GLU A 126 -2.50 11.18 3.66
C GLU A 126 -1.80 10.02 4.37
N GLY A 127 -1.80 8.82 3.77
CA GLY A 127 -1.07 7.67 4.30
C GLY A 127 0.44 7.89 4.34
N SER A 128 1.00 8.54 3.31
CA SER A 128 2.42 8.94 3.30
C SER A 128 2.74 9.94 4.42
N LEU A 129 1.87 10.94 4.62
CA LEU A 129 2.01 11.93 5.68
C LEU A 129 1.91 11.30 7.07
N GLU A 130 0.94 10.43 7.31
CA GLU A 130 0.78 9.71 8.58
C GLU A 130 2.04 8.91 8.93
N CYS A 131 2.58 8.17 7.95
CA CYS A 131 3.81 7.43 8.12
C CYS A 131 4.99 8.34 8.50
N ALA A 132 5.14 9.47 7.83
CA ALA A 132 6.21 10.44 8.10
C ALA A 132 6.09 11.06 9.51
N VAL A 133 4.86 11.40 9.94
CA VAL A 133 4.59 11.91 11.30
C VAL A 133 5.00 10.87 12.34
N ARG A 134 4.47 9.65 12.24
CA ARG A 134 4.75 8.58 13.20
C ARG A 134 6.22 8.20 13.24
N ALA A 135 6.88 8.18 12.08
CA ALA A 135 8.31 7.95 11.99
C ALA A 135 9.11 9.03 12.74
N ALA A 136 8.77 10.31 12.57
CA ALA A 136 9.43 11.40 13.27
C ALA A 136 9.17 11.39 14.79
N GLU A 137 7.96 11.03 15.23
CA GLU A 137 7.59 10.93 16.66
C GLU A 137 8.32 9.81 17.40
N LEU A 138 8.65 8.72 16.71
CA LEU A 138 9.43 7.60 17.26
C LEU A 138 10.93 7.87 17.31
N THR A 139 11.41 8.89 16.62
CA THR A 139 12.84 9.21 16.53
C THR A 139 13.24 10.16 17.65
N SER A 140 14.30 9.79 18.39
CA SER A 140 14.84 10.61 19.48
C SER A 140 15.45 11.92 18.97
N GLU A 141 15.39 12.98 19.78
CA GLU A 141 16.02 14.29 19.49
C GLU A 141 17.52 14.21 19.18
N ASN A 142 18.21 13.20 19.73
CA ASN A 142 19.65 13.01 19.53
C ASN A 142 19.98 12.07 18.37
N ASP A 143 18.96 11.52 17.71
CA ASP A 143 19.15 10.62 16.59
C ASP A 143 19.54 11.43 15.33
N PRO A 144 20.67 11.10 14.67
CA PRO A 144 21.06 11.75 13.41
C PRO A 144 19.96 11.69 12.32
N GLU A 145 19.11 10.68 12.39
CA GLU A 145 18.07 10.40 11.41
C GLU A 145 16.87 11.35 11.52
N LEU A 146 16.68 11.98 12.69
CA LEU A 146 15.60 12.93 12.92
C LEU A 146 15.61 14.07 11.91
N ALA A 147 16.81 14.55 11.56
CA ALA A 147 16.97 15.62 10.60
C ALA A 147 16.43 15.23 9.22
N ARG A 148 16.61 13.98 8.76
CA ARG A 148 16.05 13.53 7.47
C ARG A 148 14.53 13.39 7.57
N ARG A 149 14.04 12.74 8.63
CA ARG A 149 12.59 12.50 8.82
C ARG A 149 11.78 13.80 8.89
N LEU A 150 12.31 14.82 9.56
CA LEU A 150 11.70 16.16 9.57
C LEU A 150 11.71 16.82 8.19
N ALA A 151 12.76 16.63 7.40
CA ALA A 151 12.80 17.16 6.03
C ALA A 151 11.69 16.50 5.18
N ASP A 152 11.53 15.18 5.29
CA ASP A 152 10.52 14.42 4.55
C ASP A 152 9.10 14.80 5.00
N LEU A 153 8.87 14.97 6.31
CA LEU A 153 7.59 15.48 6.84
C LEU A 153 7.29 16.90 6.32
N GLY A 154 8.31 17.75 6.25
CA GLY A 154 8.19 19.08 5.67
C GLY A 154 7.83 19.06 4.18
N ILE A 155 8.36 18.09 3.42
CA ILE A 155 8.00 17.87 2.00
C ILE A 155 6.56 17.38 1.89
N ALA A 156 6.14 16.42 2.71
CA ALA A 156 4.77 15.89 2.70
C ALA A 156 3.73 16.99 2.96
N HIS A 157 3.96 17.86 3.93
CA HIS A 157 3.09 19.02 4.18
C HIS A 157 3.11 20.04 3.03
N SER A 158 4.25 20.28 2.37
CA SER A 158 4.28 21.12 1.15
C SER A 158 3.40 20.55 0.04
N GLU A 159 3.45 19.24 -0.15
CA GLU A 159 2.65 18.56 -1.17
C GLU A 159 1.16 18.65 -0.88
N ARG A 160 0.77 18.43 0.39
CA ARG A 160 -0.61 18.56 0.85
C ARG A 160 -1.12 20.00 0.69
N TYR A 161 -0.34 21.00 1.09
CA TYR A 161 -0.66 22.41 0.83
C TYR A 161 -0.90 22.68 -0.66
N ARG A 162 -0.02 22.18 -1.54
CA ARG A 162 -0.15 22.39 -2.98
C ARG A 162 -1.44 21.78 -3.54
N ARG A 163 -1.92 20.69 -2.95
CA ARG A 163 -3.15 20.01 -3.38
C ARG A 163 -4.42 20.62 -2.79
N LEU A 164 -4.43 20.88 -1.49
CA LEU A 164 -5.64 21.25 -0.74
C LEU A 164 -5.73 22.75 -0.47
N GLY A 165 -4.61 23.48 -0.55
CA GLY A 165 -4.55 24.92 -0.28
C GLY A 165 -4.60 25.28 1.21
N GLU A 166 -4.50 24.30 2.11
CA GLU A 166 -4.63 24.50 3.56
C GLU A 166 -3.43 25.27 4.12
N ALA A 167 -3.64 26.50 4.55
CA ALA A 167 -2.55 27.39 4.98
C ALA A 167 -1.68 26.79 6.10
N ASP A 168 -2.30 26.03 7.01
CA ASP A 168 -1.65 25.35 8.13
C ASP A 168 -0.60 24.32 7.67
N ASP A 169 -0.84 23.63 6.55
CA ASP A 169 0.14 22.71 5.97
C ASP A 169 1.40 23.44 5.52
N LEU A 170 1.26 24.64 4.96
CA LEU A 170 2.43 25.42 4.56
C LEU A 170 3.25 25.86 5.79
N ASP A 171 2.59 26.22 6.88
CA ASP A 171 3.26 26.64 8.11
C ASP A 171 3.95 25.44 8.79
N ARG A 172 3.30 24.26 8.85
CA ARG A 172 3.92 22.98 9.26
C ARG A 172 5.12 22.62 8.41
N SER A 173 5.00 22.79 7.08
CA SER A 173 6.11 22.53 6.16
C SER A 173 7.33 23.39 6.47
N LEU A 174 7.12 24.70 6.69
CA LEU A 174 8.20 25.64 7.05
C LEU A 174 8.84 25.27 8.39
N GLU A 175 8.03 24.92 9.40
CA GLU A 175 8.51 24.50 10.71
C GLU A 175 9.43 23.28 10.61
N HIS A 176 8.94 22.20 9.99
CA HIS A 176 9.69 20.95 9.89
C HIS A 176 10.96 21.08 9.05
N LYS A 177 10.90 21.79 7.90
CA LYS A 177 12.09 22.05 7.07
C LYS A 177 13.13 22.92 7.80
N SER A 178 12.69 23.91 8.57
CA SER A 178 13.59 24.76 9.36
C SER A 178 14.26 23.98 10.47
N ARG A 179 13.51 23.13 11.18
CA ARG A 179 14.06 22.25 12.22
C ARG A 179 15.02 21.21 11.64
N ALA A 180 14.69 20.62 10.49
CA ALA A 180 15.59 19.73 9.77
C ALA A 180 16.92 20.39 9.43
N LEU A 181 16.91 21.64 8.95
CA LEU A 181 18.11 22.42 8.68
C LEU A 181 18.92 22.70 9.95
N ALA A 182 18.26 23.10 11.04
CA ALA A 182 18.93 23.38 12.31
C ALA A 182 19.65 22.15 12.91
N LEU A 183 19.13 20.95 12.65
CA LEU A 183 19.74 19.68 13.08
C LEU A 183 20.81 19.16 12.09
N THR A 184 20.96 19.78 10.92
CA THR A 184 21.93 19.33 9.91
C THR A 184 23.29 19.95 10.18
N PRO A 185 24.37 19.16 10.34
CA PRO A 185 25.72 19.70 10.53
C PRO A 185 26.20 20.51 9.32
N ASP A 186 27.05 21.51 9.58
CA ASP A 186 27.73 22.27 8.53
C ASP A 186 28.53 21.34 7.61
N GLY A 187 28.44 21.60 6.30
CA GLY A 187 29.11 20.79 5.27
C GLY A 187 28.42 19.46 4.92
N HIS A 188 27.28 19.13 5.55
CA HIS A 188 26.51 17.95 5.19
C HIS A 188 26.00 18.03 3.73
N PRO A 189 26.09 16.94 2.94
CA PRO A 189 25.74 16.95 1.52
C PRO A 189 24.28 17.32 1.23
N ASP A 190 23.37 17.09 2.17
CA ASP A 190 21.95 17.45 2.03
C ASP A 190 21.63 18.94 2.29
N LEU A 191 22.55 19.73 2.87
CA LEU A 191 22.27 21.13 3.20
C LEU A 191 21.75 21.93 1.99
N PRO A 192 22.36 21.87 0.79
CA PRO A 192 21.86 22.60 -0.37
C PRO A 192 20.42 22.22 -0.75
N ARG A 193 20.10 20.92 -0.70
CA ARG A 193 18.75 20.42 -1.00
C ARG A 193 17.74 20.94 0.01
N ARG A 194 18.04 20.83 1.31
CA ARG A 194 17.16 21.29 2.39
C ARG A 194 16.92 22.81 2.33
N HIS A 195 17.93 23.60 1.98
CA HIS A 195 17.77 25.04 1.74
C HIS A 195 16.86 25.34 0.55
N ALA A 196 17.03 24.61 -0.57
CA ALA A 196 16.18 24.77 -1.73
C ALA A 196 14.72 24.41 -1.39
N ASP A 197 14.49 23.31 -0.69
CA ASP A 197 13.17 22.86 -0.26
C ASP A 197 12.49 23.89 0.66
N LEU A 198 13.24 24.51 1.57
CA LEU A 198 12.73 25.59 2.43
C LEU A 198 12.42 26.86 1.63
N GLY A 199 13.29 27.23 0.67
CA GLY A 199 13.09 28.37 -0.22
C GLY A 199 11.82 28.25 -1.08
N VAL A 200 11.49 27.04 -1.54
CA VAL A 200 10.23 26.75 -2.25
C VAL A 200 9.02 27.03 -1.34
N SER A 201 9.03 26.57 -0.08
CA SER A 201 7.95 26.85 0.87
C SER A 201 7.80 28.35 1.15
N TYR A 202 8.91 29.09 1.30
CA TYR A 202 8.84 30.56 1.45
C TYR A 202 8.27 31.25 0.22
N THR A 203 8.60 30.77 -0.98
CA THR A 203 8.03 31.30 -2.23
C THR A 203 6.51 31.10 -2.26
N HIS A 204 6.03 29.93 -1.86
CA HIS A 204 4.60 29.67 -1.73
C HIS A 204 3.92 30.60 -0.71
N ARG A 205 4.57 30.85 0.44
CA ARG A 205 4.02 31.74 1.48
C ARG A 205 3.94 33.18 1.00
N TYR A 206 4.97 33.65 0.31
CA TYR A 206 4.99 35.00 -0.28
C TYR A 206 3.86 35.18 -1.29
N ARG A 207 3.66 34.23 -2.20
CA ARG A 207 2.55 34.29 -3.19
C ARG A 207 1.19 34.36 -2.52
N ARG A 208 0.94 33.49 -1.54
CA ARG A 208 -0.33 33.47 -0.78
C ARG A 208 -0.61 34.79 -0.06
N LEU A 209 0.40 35.40 0.55
CA LEU A 209 0.26 36.68 1.23
C LEU A 209 0.03 37.84 0.24
N GLY A 210 0.64 37.78 -0.95
CA GLY A 210 0.36 38.73 -2.03
C GLY A 210 -1.09 38.62 -2.52
N GLU A 211 -1.57 37.40 -2.78
CA GLU A 211 -2.96 37.14 -3.16
C GLU A 211 -3.96 37.64 -2.11
N ALA A 212 -3.66 37.47 -0.82
CA ALA A 212 -4.51 37.97 0.25
C ALA A 212 -4.54 39.51 0.30
N ALA A 213 -3.40 40.17 0.08
CA ALA A 213 -3.33 41.63 0.05
C ALA A 213 -4.02 42.26 -1.16
N ASP A 214 -4.18 41.53 -2.27
CA ASP A 214 -4.89 41.97 -3.47
C ASP A 214 -6.43 41.86 -3.34
N LEU A 215 -6.95 41.23 -2.29
CA LEU A 215 -8.38 41.01 -2.05
C LEU A 215 -9.02 41.99 -1.03
N ASP A 216 -8.23 42.87 -0.40
CA ASP A 216 -8.65 43.90 0.56
C ASP A 216 -8.84 45.29 -0.10
#